data_AF-A0A4U9HA77-F1
#
_entry.id   AF-A0A4U9HA77-F1
#
_cell.length_a   1.000
_cell.length_b   1.000
_cell.length_c   1.000
_cell.angle_alpha   90.00
_cell.angle_beta   90.00
_cell.angle_gamma   90.00
#
_symmetry.space_group_name_H-M   'P 1'
#
loop_
_entity.id
_entity.type
_entity.pdbx_description
1 polymer ?
#
loop_
_entity_poly.entity_id
_entity_poly.type
_entity_poly.pdbx_seq_one_letter_code
_entity_poly.pdbx_strand_id
1 'polypeptide(L)'
;MFSQRINARNRDWQVIPATDHQQHPQLHIPLNQHQAIRINLRYTSPTQHHHYLFPATLHQSDDGQATTLSVEQLVDLLLAKPAVKGELNDQTVALFRQRVLESHDNTQQAIAVRLDWPTLRDRPLNFAEAEQGLLVGHAFHPAPKSHEPFNPQQARRYLPDFGARFPLRWFCRR
;
A
#
# COMPACT_ATOMS: atom_id res chain seq x y z
N MET A 1 5.53 -4.90 -1.33
CA MET A 1 4.42 -5.26 -0.41
C MET A 1 3.27 -4.26 -0.53
N PHE A 2 2.63 -4.17 -1.71
CA PHE A 2 1.50 -3.27 -1.98
C PHE A 2 0.14 -4.00 -1.84
N SER A 3 0.18 -5.22 -1.29
CA SER A 3 -0.85 -6.26 -1.40
C SER A 3 -2.12 -6.07 -0.56
N GLN A 4 -2.36 -4.91 0.06
CA GLN A 4 -3.61 -4.70 0.82
C GLN A 4 -4.24 -3.32 0.58
N ARG A 5 -3.66 -2.51 -0.32
CA ARG A 5 -3.91 -1.06 -0.36
C ARG A 5 -4.95 -0.61 -1.40
N ILE A 6 -5.48 -1.53 -2.21
CA ILE A 6 -6.36 -1.21 -3.35
C ILE A 6 -7.80 -1.65 -3.01
N ASN A 7 -8.55 -0.82 -2.28
CA ASN A 7 -9.92 -1.19 -1.89
C ASN A 7 -10.88 -1.09 -3.09
N ALA A 8 -11.52 -2.21 -3.46
CA ALA A 8 -12.49 -2.33 -4.55
C ALA A 8 -13.84 -1.64 -4.30
N ARG A 9 -13.88 -0.55 -3.52
CA ARG A 9 -15.10 0.23 -3.26
C ARG A 9 -15.50 1.18 -4.39
N ASN A 10 -14.72 1.24 -5.46
CA ASN A 10 -15.14 1.93 -6.68
C ASN A 10 -16.03 1.01 -7.53
N ARG A 11 -17.19 1.53 -7.92
CA ARG A 11 -18.28 0.78 -8.58
C ARG A 11 -17.88 0.12 -9.91
N ASP A 12 -16.77 0.55 -10.51
CA ASP A 12 -16.27 0.06 -11.80
C ASP A 12 -15.15 -0.99 -11.69
N TRP A 13 -14.70 -1.34 -10.48
CA TRP A 13 -13.63 -2.33 -10.30
C TRP A 13 -14.23 -3.73 -10.24
N GLN A 14 -13.67 -4.65 -11.04
CA GLN A 14 -14.24 -5.98 -11.20
C GLN A 14 -13.16 -7.04 -11.06
N VAL A 15 -13.53 -8.19 -10.51
CA VAL A 15 -12.66 -9.36 -10.52
C VAL A 15 -13.01 -10.21 -11.73
N ILE A 16 -12.06 -10.33 -12.66
CA ILE A 16 -12.15 -11.25 -13.78
C ILE A 16 -11.68 -12.63 -13.29
N PRO A 17 -12.48 -13.69 -13.45
CA PRO A 17 -12.10 -15.03 -13.02
C PRO A 17 -10.91 -15.57 -13.83
N ALA A 18 -10.21 -16.55 -13.26
CA ALA A 18 -9.22 -17.33 -13.99
C ALA A 18 -9.87 -18.06 -15.17
N THR A 19 -9.13 -18.21 -16.27
CA THR A 19 -9.54 -18.98 -17.46
C THR A 19 -8.44 -19.98 -17.79
N ASP A 20 -8.66 -20.91 -18.74
CA ASP A 20 -7.66 -21.93 -19.09
C ASP A 20 -6.29 -21.34 -19.50
N HIS A 21 -6.26 -20.11 -20.02
CA HIS A 21 -5.03 -19.39 -20.38
C HIS A 21 -4.51 -18.44 -19.30
N GLN A 22 -5.25 -18.21 -18.20
CA GLN A 22 -4.87 -17.35 -17.09
C GLN A 22 -5.03 -18.05 -15.74
N GLN A 23 -3.89 -18.42 -15.14
CA GLN A 23 -3.84 -19.19 -13.89
C GLN A 23 -4.41 -18.47 -12.65
N HIS A 24 -4.56 -17.15 -12.69
CA HIS A 24 -5.03 -16.35 -11.55
C HIS A 24 -6.19 -15.44 -11.94
N PRO A 25 -7.20 -15.27 -11.05
CA PRO A 25 -8.16 -14.19 -11.22
C PRO A 25 -7.45 -12.84 -11.18
N GLN A 26 -8.01 -11.84 -11.85
CA GLN A 26 -7.42 -10.51 -11.97
C GLN A 26 -8.37 -9.45 -11.44
N LEU A 27 -7.87 -8.51 -10.64
CA LEU A 27 -8.56 -7.24 -10.43
C LEU A 27 -8.40 -6.41 -11.71
N HIS A 28 -9.52 -6.03 -12.30
CA HIS A 28 -9.63 -5.17 -13.47
C HIS A 28 -10.13 -3.78 -13.05
N ILE A 29 -9.33 -2.76 -13.35
CA ILE A 29 -9.62 -1.37 -13.07
C ILE A 29 -9.61 -0.62 -14.41
N PRO A 30 -10.79 -0.34 -15.00
CA PRO A 30 -10.85 0.39 -16.26
C PRO A 30 -10.34 1.82 -16.06
N LEU A 31 -9.55 2.36 -16.97
CA LEU A 31 -9.11 3.76 -16.94
C LEU A 31 -9.96 4.62 -17.89
N ASN A 32 -10.18 4.10 -19.10
CA ASN A 32 -11.03 4.67 -20.15
C ASN A 32 -11.51 3.53 -21.07
N GLN A 33 -12.09 3.85 -22.23
CA GLN A 33 -12.59 2.87 -23.20
C GLN A 33 -11.49 1.97 -23.80
N HIS A 34 -10.24 2.42 -23.78
CA HIS A 34 -9.11 1.77 -24.45
C HIS A 34 -8.03 1.24 -23.49
N GLN A 35 -8.11 1.56 -22.20
CA GLN A 35 -7.04 1.27 -21.25
C GLN A 35 -7.59 0.78 -19.91
N ALA A 36 -6.93 -0.21 -19.33
CA ALA A 36 -7.24 -0.72 -18.00
C ALA A 36 -5.98 -1.19 -17.25
N ILE A 37 -5.99 -1.02 -15.94
CA ILE A 37 -5.01 -1.65 -15.05
C ILE A 37 -5.52 -3.05 -14.70
N ARG A 38 -4.62 -4.04 -14.77
CA ARG A 38 -4.89 -5.40 -14.28
C ARG A 38 -3.87 -5.79 -13.22
N ILE A 39 -4.35 -6.46 -12.18
CA ILE A 39 -3.50 -6.98 -11.09
C ILE A 39 -3.92 -8.40 -10.80
N ASN A 40 -2.99 -9.35 -10.91
CA ASN A 40 -3.25 -10.75 -10.57
C ASN A 40 -3.60 -10.88 -9.08
N LEU A 41 -4.49 -11.80 -8.74
CA LEU A 41 -4.93 -12.06 -7.37
C LEU A 41 -4.58 -13.50 -6.99
N ARG A 42 -3.83 -13.66 -5.91
CA ARG A 42 -3.63 -14.95 -5.25
C ARG A 42 -4.87 -15.36 -4.45
N TYR A 43 -5.58 -14.38 -3.89
CA TYR A 43 -6.78 -14.59 -3.08
C TYR A 43 -7.79 -13.46 -3.29
N THR A 44 -9.04 -13.83 -3.53
CA THR A 44 -10.19 -12.93 -3.63
C THR A 44 -10.96 -12.96 -2.32
N SER A 45 -11.08 -11.81 -1.66
CA SER A 45 -11.77 -11.69 -0.37
C SER A 45 -13.15 -11.04 -0.56
N PRO A 46 -14.22 -11.59 0.05
CA PRO A 46 -15.53 -10.92 0.08
C PRO A 46 -15.53 -9.66 0.97
N THR A 47 -14.53 -9.50 1.84
CA THR A 47 -14.35 -8.34 2.75
C THR A 47 -13.18 -7.46 2.33
N GLN A 48 -12.80 -7.51 1.04
CA GLN A 48 -11.80 -6.62 0.41
C GLN A 48 -10.35 -6.80 0.89
N HIS A 49 -10.04 -7.85 1.66
CA HIS A 49 -8.68 -8.25 2.02
C HIS A 49 -8.04 -9.11 0.91
N HIS A 50 -7.99 -8.58 -0.31
CA HIS A 50 -7.42 -9.30 -1.45
C HIS A 50 -5.90 -9.51 -1.27
N HIS A 51 -5.37 -10.61 -1.81
CA HIS A 51 -3.93 -10.83 -1.91
C HIS A 51 -3.51 -10.63 -3.36
N TYR A 52 -2.79 -9.55 -3.64
CA TYR A 52 -2.36 -9.17 -4.99
C TYR A 52 -0.99 -9.75 -5.32
N LEU A 53 -0.83 -10.11 -6.58
CA LEU A 53 0.42 -10.52 -7.19
C LEU A 53 0.88 -9.39 -8.10
N PHE A 54 1.96 -8.73 -7.69
CA PHE A 54 2.60 -7.65 -8.44
C PHE A 54 3.66 -8.20 -9.40
N PRO A 55 4.00 -7.46 -10.48
CA PRO A 55 3.59 -6.08 -10.80
C PRO A 55 2.14 -5.94 -11.30
N ALA A 56 1.60 -4.73 -11.19
CA ALA A 56 0.39 -4.34 -11.91
C ALA A 56 0.74 -4.11 -13.38
N THR A 57 -0.20 -4.35 -14.30
CA THR A 57 0.01 -4.15 -15.73
C THR A 57 -1.02 -3.20 -16.31
N LEU A 58 -0.59 -2.33 -17.23
CA LEU A 58 -1.45 -1.51 -18.07
C LEU A 58 -1.72 -2.26 -19.37
N HIS A 59 -2.99 -2.50 -19.67
CA HIS A 59 -3.44 -3.12 -20.90
C HIS A 59 -4.09 -2.08 -21.81
N GLN A 60 -3.78 -2.15 -23.11
CA GLN A 60 -4.50 -1.44 -24.16
C GLN A 60 -5.47 -2.39 -24.88
N SER A 61 -6.67 -1.91 -25.21
CA SER A 61 -7.75 -2.73 -25.77
C SER A 61 -7.42 -3.36 -27.12
N ASP A 62 -6.55 -2.73 -27.92
CA ASP A 62 -6.40 -3.07 -29.35
C ASP A 62 -5.21 -3.99 -29.66
N ASP A 63 -4.17 -4.03 -28.82
CA ASP A 63 -2.90 -4.69 -29.19
C ASP A 63 -2.53 -5.92 -28.33
N GLY A 64 -3.30 -6.24 -27.29
CA GLY A 64 -2.98 -7.32 -26.36
C GLY A 64 -1.68 -7.13 -25.57
N GLN A 65 -0.93 -6.04 -25.83
CA GLN A 65 0.30 -5.70 -25.15
C GLN A 65 0.00 -5.17 -23.74
N ALA A 66 0.75 -5.70 -22.78
CA ALA A 66 0.67 -5.34 -21.37
C ALA A 66 2.00 -4.76 -20.91
N THR A 67 1.98 -3.56 -20.37
CA THR A 67 3.19 -2.89 -19.83
C THR A 67 3.16 -2.94 -18.31
N THR A 68 4.27 -3.36 -17.69
CA THR A 68 4.39 -3.36 -16.22
C THR A 68 4.42 -1.94 -15.68
N LEU A 69 3.69 -1.69 -14.60
CA LEU A 69 3.62 -0.40 -13.91
C LEU A 69 4.51 -0.38 -12.67
N SER A 70 5.24 0.72 -12.48
CA SER A 70 5.83 1.06 -11.19
C SER A 70 4.76 1.43 -10.17
N VAL A 71 5.14 1.54 -8.88
CA VAL A 71 4.21 1.96 -7.82
C VAL A 71 3.76 3.40 -8.05
N GLU A 72 4.66 4.28 -8.45
CA GLU A 72 4.39 5.68 -8.78
C GLU A 72 3.40 5.78 -9.93
N GLN A 73 3.65 5.07 -11.03
CA GLN A 73 2.76 5.05 -12.19
C GLN A 73 1.38 4.51 -11.84
N LEU A 74 1.31 3.45 -11.03
CA LEU A 74 0.05 2.90 -10.55
C LEU A 74 -0.74 3.94 -9.73
N VAL A 75 -0.08 4.62 -8.78
CA VAL A 75 -0.71 5.66 -7.96
C VAL A 75 -1.18 6.82 -8.83
N ASP A 76 -0.36 7.26 -9.78
CA ASP A 76 -0.69 8.34 -10.72
C ASP A 76 -1.93 8.03 -11.56
N LEU A 77 -1.99 6.83 -12.15
CA LEU A 77 -3.13 6.41 -12.95
C LEU A 77 -4.40 6.27 -12.12
N LEU A 78 -4.30 5.79 -10.87
CA LEU A 78 -5.44 5.72 -9.97
C LEU A 78 -5.94 7.10 -9.57
N LEU A 79 -5.05 8.05 -9.27
CA LEU A 79 -5.43 9.41 -8.89
C LEU A 79 -5.94 10.25 -10.07
N ALA A 80 -5.56 9.91 -11.30
CA ALA A 80 -6.11 10.53 -12.50
C ALA A 80 -7.57 10.13 -12.78
N LYS A 81 -8.06 9.02 -12.20
CA LYS A 81 -9.45 8.60 -12.41
C LYS A 81 -10.43 9.61 -11.78
N PRO A 82 -11.43 10.11 -12.51
CA PRO A 82 -12.43 11.04 -11.97
C PRO A 82 -13.16 10.51 -10.72
N ALA A 83 -13.48 9.21 -10.70
CA ALA A 83 -14.12 8.56 -9.54
C ALA A 83 -13.25 8.55 -8.27
N VAL A 84 -11.92 8.69 -8.41
CA VAL A 84 -10.97 8.74 -7.30
C VAL A 84 -10.64 10.20 -6.96
N LYS A 85 -10.35 11.02 -7.97
CA LYS A 85 -10.04 12.45 -7.80
C LYS A 85 -11.23 13.21 -7.19
N GLY A 86 -12.44 12.90 -7.63
CA GLY A 86 -13.64 13.65 -7.26
C GLY A 86 -13.48 15.14 -7.61
N GLU A 87 -13.83 16.00 -6.67
CA GLU A 87 -13.75 17.47 -6.79
C GLU A 87 -12.45 18.05 -6.19
N LEU A 88 -11.48 17.21 -5.86
CA LEU A 88 -10.24 17.65 -5.23
C LEU A 88 -9.38 18.46 -6.20
N ASN A 89 -8.83 19.57 -5.71
CA ASN A 89 -7.86 20.37 -6.46
C ASN A 89 -6.50 19.66 -6.61
N ASP A 90 -5.70 20.11 -7.58
CA ASP A 90 -4.44 19.45 -7.93
C ASP A 90 -3.40 19.50 -6.79
N GLN A 91 -3.42 20.54 -5.94
CA GLN A 91 -2.54 20.63 -4.78
C GLN A 91 -2.86 19.55 -3.74
N THR A 92 -4.13 19.32 -3.45
CA THR A 92 -4.59 18.28 -2.53
C THR A 92 -4.25 16.90 -3.06
N VAL A 93 -4.44 16.67 -4.37
CA VAL A 93 -4.08 15.40 -5.02
C VAL A 93 -2.58 15.17 -4.96
N ALA A 94 -1.76 16.19 -5.22
CA ALA A 94 -0.29 16.10 -5.13
C ALA A 94 0.19 15.78 -3.71
N LEU A 95 -0.37 16.43 -2.69
CA LEU A 95 -0.04 16.13 -1.28
C LEU A 95 -0.47 14.71 -0.88
N PHE A 96 -1.66 14.28 -1.32
CA PHE A 96 -2.12 12.93 -1.08
C PHE A 96 -1.19 11.90 -1.73
N ARG A 97 -0.83 12.10 -3.00
CA ARG A 97 0.13 11.27 -3.73
C ARG A 97 1.45 11.15 -2.98
N GLN A 98 2.02 12.28 -2.56
CA GLN A 98 3.27 12.34 -1.82
C GLN A 98 3.19 11.44 -0.56
N ARG A 99 2.16 11.61 0.26
CA ARG A 99 1.98 10.82 1.49
C ARG A 99 1.81 9.33 1.24
N VAL A 100 1.16 8.94 0.14
CA VAL A 100 1.01 7.53 -0.26
C VAL A 100 2.37 6.92 -0.60
N LEU A 101 3.18 7.62 -1.38
CA LEU A 101 4.52 7.15 -1.77
C LEU A 101 5.49 7.16 -0.59
N GLU A 102 5.49 8.22 0.23
CA GLU A 102 6.28 8.25 1.47
C GLU A 102 5.90 7.08 2.39
N SER A 103 4.61 6.83 2.58
CA SER A 103 4.16 5.69 3.36
C SER A 103 4.60 4.35 2.76
N HIS A 104 4.69 4.23 1.43
CA HIS A 104 5.21 3.05 0.77
C HIS A 104 6.69 2.85 1.11
N ASP A 105 7.50 3.89 0.93
CA ASP A 105 8.94 3.86 1.17
C ASP A 105 9.27 3.60 2.64
N ASN A 106 8.55 4.26 3.56
CA ASN A 106 8.69 4.06 5.00
C ASN A 106 8.42 2.61 5.41
N THR A 107 7.40 1.99 4.81
CA THR A 107 7.09 0.57 5.03
C THR A 107 8.22 -0.32 4.54
N GLN A 108 8.76 -0.04 3.34
CA GLN A 108 9.86 -0.81 2.76
C GLN A 108 11.13 -0.70 3.61
N GLN A 109 11.46 0.50 4.10
CA GLN A 109 12.60 0.73 4.98
C GLN A 109 12.47 -0.03 6.30
N ALA A 110 11.28 -0.01 6.92
CA ALA A 110 11.03 -0.76 8.16
C ALA A 110 11.22 -2.26 7.96
N ILE A 111 10.65 -2.82 6.88
CA ILE A 111 10.79 -4.25 6.54
C ILE A 111 12.26 -4.62 6.29
N ALA A 112 13.01 -3.78 5.57
CA ALA A 112 14.41 -4.04 5.26
C ALA A 112 15.30 -4.08 6.52
N VAL A 113 14.94 -3.35 7.57
CA VAL A 113 15.68 -3.30 8.84
C VAL A 113 15.22 -4.37 9.82
N ARG A 114 13.93 -4.71 9.84
CA ARG A 114 13.33 -5.68 10.78
C ARG A 114 13.50 -7.13 10.31
N LEU A 115 14.75 -7.57 10.21
CA LEU A 115 15.10 -8.95 9.85
C LEU A 115 14.61 -9.99 10.86
N ASP A 116 14.31 -9.56 12.09
CA ASP A 116 13.69 -10.35 13.16
C ASP A 116 12.19 -10.59 12.92
N TRP A 117 11.53 -9.79 12.08
CA TRP A 117 10.08 -9.81 11.90
C TRP A 117 9.50 -11.18 11.48
N PRO A 118 10.15 -11.98 10.61
CA PRO A 118 9.68 -13.33 10.31
C PRO A 118 9.63 -14.24 11.55
N THR A 119 10.64 -14.14 12.42
CA THR A 119 10.80 -15.00 13.62
C THR A 119 9.78 -14.69 14.71
N LEU A 120 9.11 -13.53 14.66
CA LEU A 120 7.99 -13.20 15.53
C LEU A 120 6.81 -14.17 15.41
N ARG A 121 6.76 -14.97 14.34
CA ARG A 121 5.73 -16.00 14.12
C ARG A 121 6.03 -17.32 14.84
N ASP A 122 7.26 -17.52 15.31
CA ASP A 122 7.72 -18.82 15.81
C ASP A 122 7.27 -19.10 17.25
N ARG A 123 6.77 -18.07 17.95
CA ARG A 123 6.32 -18.16 19.35
C ARG A 123 5.24 -17.14 19.68
N PRO A 124 4.52 -17.31 20.80
CA PRO A 124 3.68 -16.25 21.34
C PRO A 124 4.47 -14.96 21.59
N LEU A 125 3.82 -13.83 21.29
CA LEU A 125 4.38 -12.49 21.45
C LEU A 125 4.06 -11.94 22.83
N ASN A 126 5.01 -11.19 23.41
CA ASN A 126 4.69 -10.31 24.51
C ASN A 126 4.04 -9.00 24.00
N PHE A 127 3.55 -8.18 24.92
CA PHE A 127 2.86 -6.92 24.59
C PHE A 127 3.71 -5.99 23.71
N ALA A 128 4.97 -5.77 24.06
CA ALA A 128 5.84 -4.87 23.31
C ALA A 128 6.15 -5.39 21.90
N GLU A 129 6.34 -6.70 21.75
CA GLU A 129 6.57 -7.34 20.45
C GLU A 129 5.35 -7.24 19.54
N ALA A 130 4.13 -7.38 20.10
CA ALA A 130 2.89 -7.21 19.35
C ALA A 130 2.72 -5.76 18.87
N GLU A 131 2.90 -4.78 19.76
CA GLU A 131 2.81 -3.34 19.44
C GLU A 131 3.85 -2.91 18.39
N GLN A 132 5.06 -3.47 18.45
CA GLN A 132 6.14 -3.16 17.50
C GLN A 132 6.16 -4.09 16.27
N GLY A 133 5.23 -5.05 16.18
CA GLY A 133 5.13 -6.02 15.09
C GLY A 133 4.31 -5.52 13.89
N LEU A 134 3.57 -4.42 14.02
CA LEU A 134 2.66 -3.92 12.98
C LEU A 134 3.38 -3.02 11.95
N LEU A 135 4.14 -3.63 11.03
CA LEU A 135 4.92 -2.91 10.01
C LEU A 135 4.08 -2.40 8.82
N VAL A 136 2.93 -3.01 8.54
CA VAL A 136 2.09 -2.61 7.39
C VAL A 136 1.15 -1.45 7.75
N GLY A 137 0.85 -1.28 9.05
CA GLY A 137 -0.11 -0.29 9.55
C GLY A 137 -1.56 -0.67 9.22
N HIS A 138 -2.43 0.33 9.13
CA HIS A 138 -3.86 0.14 8.85
C HIS A 138 -4.10 -0.37 7.42
N ALA A 139 -4.68 -1.57 7.28
CA ALA A 139 -4.82 -2.27 6.00
C ALA A 139 -5.58 -1.45 4.92
N PHE A 140 -6.58 -0.66 5.33
CA PHE A 140 -7.42 0.11 4.40
C PHE A 140 -7.08 1.60 4.31
N HIS A 141 -5.99 2.05 4.94
CA HIS A 141 -5.57 3.44 4.81
C HIS A 141 -4.55 3.54 3.65
N PRO A 142 -4.62 4.58 2.79
CA PRO A 142 -3.73 4.69 1.64
C PRO A 142 -2.29 5.09 2.02
N ALA A 143 -2.11 5.78 3.15
CA ALA A 143 -0.80 6.25 3.65
C ALA A 143 -0.58 5.93 5.15
N PRO A 144 -0.68 4.66 5.59
CA PRO A 144 -0.71 4.29 7.01
C PRO A 144 0.62 4.51 7.75
N LYS A 145 1.71 4.74 7.01
CA LYS A 145 3.06 4.97 7.51
C LYS A 145 3.64 6.32 7.06
N SER A 146 2.77 7.25 6.68
CA SER A 146 3.14 8.67 6.58
C SER A 146 3.37 9.20 7.99
N HIS A 147 4.48 9.90 8.24
CA HIS A 147 4.89 10.30 9.59
C HIS A 147 5.48 11.71 9.68
N GLU A 148 5.15 12.58 8.72
CA GLU A 148 5.47 14.01 8.80
C GLU A 148 5.06 14.59 10.17
N PRO A 149 5.90 15.44 10.78
CA PRO A 149 7.11 16.06 10.23
C PRO A 149 8.42 15.29 10.52
N PHE A 150 8.38 14.01 10.87
CA PHE A 150 9.60 13.28 11.23
C PHE A 150 10.55 13.08 10.05
N ASN A 151 11.81 13.44 10.26
CA ASN A 151 12.90 13.03 9.37
C ASN A 151 13.27 11.55 9.61
N PRO A 152 14.10 10.92 8.74
CA PRO A 152 14.44 9.50 8.86
C PRO A 152 15.09 9.10 10.20
N GLN A 153 15.86 10.00 10.84
CA GLN A 153 16.49 9.71 12.14
C GLN A 153 15.46 9.74 13.27
N GLN A 154 14.54 10.72 13.24
CA GLN A 154 13.42 10.80 14.17
C GLN A 154 12.49 9.60 14.03
N ALA A 155 12.16 9.22 12.79
CA ALA A 155 11.33 8.04 12.51
C ALA A 155 11.93 6.77 13.13
N ARG A 156 13.23 6.53 12.91
CA ARG A 156 13.94 5.38 13.52
C ARG A 156 13.95 5.38 15.04
N ARG A 157 13.98 6.56 15.65
CA ARG A 157 14.07 6.70 17.10
C ARG A 157 12.70 6.64 17.79
N TYR A 158 11.66 7.13 17.14
CA TYR A 158 10.38 7.40 17.80
C TYR A 158 9.23 6.53 17.28
N LEU A 159 9.35 5.87 16.13
CA LEU A 159 8.32 4.99 15.61
C LEU A 159 8.53 3.53 16.04
N PRO A 160 7.44 2.79 16.33
CA PRO A 160 7.51 1.40 16.77
C PRO A 160 8.05 0.46 15.68
N ASP A 161 7.94 0.85 14.41
CA ASP A 161 8.39 0.11 13.22
C ASP A 161 9.83 -0.40 13.33
N PHE A 162 10.70 0.34 14.01
CA PHE A 162 12.13 0.04 14.16
C PHE A 162 12.49 -0.65 15.48
N GLY A 163 11.50 -1.07 16.28
CA GLY A 163 11.74 -1.67 17.60
C GLY A 163 12.34 -0.69 18.60
N ALA A 164 12.09 0.61 18.41
CA ALA A 164 12.77 1.68 19.13
C ALA A 164 12.43 1.70 20.62
N ARG A 165 13.38 2.16 21.44
CA ARG A 165 13.25 2.38 22.88
C ARG A 165 14.00 3.65 23.28
N PHE A 166 13.41 4.49 24.11
CA PHE A 166 14.05 5.70 24.60
C PHE A 166 13.52 6.07 26.00
N PRO A 167 14.36 6.67 26.87
CA PRO A 167 13.89 7.19 28.14
C PRO A 167 13.04 8.46 27.95
N LEU A 168 12.13 8.70 28.89
CA LEU A 168 11.33 9.93 28.91
C LEU A 168 12.20 11.16 29.21
N ARG A 169 11.84 12.29 28.58
CA ARG A 169 12.41 13.59 28.90
C ARG A 169 11.55 14.29 29.94
N TRP A 170 12.15 14.64 31.08
CA TRP A 170 11.48 15.32 32.18
C TRP A 170 11.81 16.81 32.17
N PHE A 171 10.80 17.64 32.46
CA PHE A 171 10.98 19.08 32.70
C PHE A 171 10.57 19.37 34.13
N CYS A 172 11.40 20.12 34.86
CA CYS A 172 10.99 20.72 36.13
C CYS A 172 10.29 22.04 35.81
N ARG A 173 9.06 22.21 36.27
CA ARG A 173 8.27 23.44 36.15
C ARG A 173 8.17 24.06 37.54
N ARG A 174 8.28 25.39 37.61
CA ARG A 174 7.97 26.17 38.81
C ARG A 174 6.49 26.50 38.86
#